data_AF-A0A1C3J9X2-F1
#
_entry.id   AF-A0A1C3J9X2-F1
#
_cell.length_a   1.000
_cell.length_b   1.000
_cell.length_c   1.000
_cell.angle_alpha   90.00
_cell.angle_beta   90.00
_cell.angle_gamma   90.00
#
_symmetry.space_group_name_H-M   'P 1'
#
loop_
_entity.id
_entity.type
_entity.pdbx_description
1 polymer ?
#
loop_
_entity_poly.entity_id
_entity_poly.type
_entity_poly.pdbx_seq_one_letter_code
_entity_poly.pdbx_strand_id
1 'polypeptide(L)'
;MSQTTPHRLLVEYLNALTDRLDIPAFATRIALNFRVSSYYQDRSGFHPVEIQLNRSTNQSDNTHWSIVFVTSFAYPDEQTEKLEVELYFNFLRGWFYQPDIERCDLHQPQVTSLYQSYERSFLKQIQQGSFDGIQATLVNVDTPTKSSIA
;
A
#
# COMPACT_ATOMS: atom_id res chain seq x y z
N MET A 1 -16.81 17.09 5.99
CA MET A 1 -16.49 16.22 4.84
C MET A 1 -15.96 14.91 5.39
N SER A 2 -16.44 13.76 4.91
CA SER A 2 -15.97 12.45 5.36
C SER A 2 -14.56 12.19 4.83
N GLN A 3 -13.61 11.86 5.70
CA GLN A 3 -12.27 11.48 5.27
C GLN A 3 -12.25 10.04 4.76
N THR A 4 -11.63 9.85 3.60
CA THR A 4 -11.26 8.52 3.10
C THR A 4 -10.21 7.92 4.02
N THR A 5 -10.56 6.82 4.66
CA THR A 5 -9.71 6.16 5.65
C THR A 5 -9.72 4.65 5.41
N PRO A 6 -8.59 3.97 5.67
CA PRO A 6 -8.55 2.51 5.63
C PRO A 6 -9.53 1.90 6.63
N HIS A 7 -10.22 0.84 6.22
CA HIS A 7 -11.12 0.11 7.08
C HIS A 7 -10.36 -0.61 8.20
N ARG A 8 -10.97 -0.63 9.40
CA ARG A 8 -10.38 -1.21 10.61
C ARG A 8 -9.83 -2.64 10.40
N LEU A 9 -10.55 -3.47 9.64
CA LEU A 9 -10.12 -4.85 9.37
C LEU A 9 -8.80 -4.93 8.58
N LEU A 10 -8.55 -4.01 7.66
CA LEU A 10 -7.26 -3.96 6.96
C LEU A 10 -6.17 -3.56 7.94
N VAL A 11 -6.39 -2.52 8.74
CA VAL A 11 -5.43 -2.06 9.75
C VAL A 11 -5.06 -3.18 10.72
N GLU A 12 -6.05 -3.90 11.25
CA GLU A 12 -5.85 -5.01 12.17
C GLU A 12 -5.09 -6.17 11.54
N TYR A 13 -5.47 -6.54 10.31
CA TYR A 13 -4.76 -7.58 9.56
C TYR A 13 -3.29 -7.23 9.35
N LEU A 14 -2.99 -5.98 8.94
CA LEU A 14 -1.63 -5.55 8.68
C LEU A 14 -0.78 -5.50 9.95
N ASN A 15 -1.34 -5.06 11.08
CA ASN A 15 -0.63 -5.09 12.36
C ASN A 15 -0.32 -6.54 12.79
N ALA A 16 -1.30 -7.44 12.72
CA ALA A 16 -1.08 -8.87 13.01
C ALA A 16 -0.13 -9.54 12.00
N LEU A 17 -0.05 -9.05 10.77
CA LEU A 17 0.94 -9.49 9.79
C LEU A 17 2.34 -9.00 10.17
N THR A 18 2.50 -7.75 10.59
CA THR A 18 3.82 -7.23 11.00
C THR A 18 4.39 -7.96 12.21
N ASP A 19 3.56 -8.42 13.14
CA ASP A 19 3.98 -9.22 14.30
C ASP A 19 4.56 -10.59 13.89
N ARG A 20 4.23 -11.07 12.68
CA ARG A 20 4.69 -12.36 12.13
C ARG A 20 5.90 -12.24 11.18
N LEU A 21 6.29 -11.02 10.79
CA LEU A 21 7.30 -10.77 9.76
C LEU A 21 8.68 -10.37 10.32
N ASP A 22 8.93 -10.57 11.62
CA ASP A 22 10.20 -10.27 12.30
C ASP A 22 10.77 -8.87 11.96
N ILE A 23 9.89 -7.86 11.96
CA ILE A 23 10.26 -6.49 11.58
C ILE A 23 11.28 -5.94 12.60
N PRO A 24 12.46 -5.46 12.15
CA PRO A 24 13.48 -4.95 13.07
C PRO A 24 12.96 -3.83 13.99
N ALA A 25 13.40 -3.84 15.25
CA ALA A 25 12.98 -2.85 16.24
C ALA A 25 13.31 -1.40 15.85
N PHE A 26 14.37 -1.19 15.06
CA PHE A 26 14.75 0.14 14.57
C PHE A 26 13.94 0.61 13.35
N ALA A 27 13.16 -0.28 12.72
CA ALA A 27 12.38 0.07 11.54
C ALA A 27 11.25 1.04 11.94
N THR A 28 11.23 2.21 11.28
CA THR A 28 10.18 3.23 11.45
C THR A 28 9.22 3.26 10.27
N ARG A 29 9.63 2.73 9.11
CA ARG A 29 8.84 2.63 7.89
C ARG A 29 9.15 1.34 7.15
N ILE A 30 8.12 0.65 6.71
CA ILE A 30 8.21 -0.59 5.93
C ILE A 30 7.25 -0.55 4.75
N ALA A 31 7.52 -1.34 3.73
CA ALA A 31 6.59 -1.64 2.65
C ALA A 31 6.24 -3.13 2.68
N LEU A 32 4.95 -3.43 2.72
CA LEU A 32 4.41 -4.78 2.59
C LEU A 32 4.02 -5.00 1.14
N ASN A 33 4.63 -5.99 0.51
CA ASN A 33 4.39 -6.37 -0.87
C ASN A 33 3.54 -7.64 -0.90
N PHE A 34 2.37 -7.57 -1.55
CA PHE A 34 1.46 -8.69 -1.79
C PHE A 34 1.54 -9.04 -3.28
N ARG A 35 1.90 -10.29 -3.56
CA ARG A 35 2.19 -10.77 -4.92
C ARG A 35 1.46 -12.07 -5.20
N VAL A 36 1.10 -12.25 -6.47
CA VAL A 36 0.68 -13.52 -7.05
C VAL A 36 1.69 -13.84 -8.13
N SER A 37 2.42 -14.96 -7.98
CA SER A 37 3.57 -15.27 -8.84
C SER A 37 3.15 -15.45 -10.30
N SER A 38 1.96 -16.01 -10.55
CA SER A 38 1.40 -16.16 -11.90
C SER A 38 1.21 -14.80 -12.60
N TYR A 39 0.90 -13.74 -11.86
CA TYR A 39 0.69 -12.42 -12.46
C TYR A 39 1.94 -11.90 -13.18
N TYR A 40 3.13 -12.22 -12.66
CA TYR A 40 4.40 -11.85 -13.28
C TYR A 40 4.81 -12.78 -14.44
N GLN A 41 4.24 -13.98 -14.50
CA GLN A 41 4.61 -15.02 -15.48
C GLN A 41 3.71 -14.97 -16.71
N ASP A 42 2.40 -14.91 -16.50
CA ASP A 42 1.39 -15.01 -17.56
C ASP A 42 0.26 -13.99 -17.41
N ARG A 43 0.41 -13.01 -16.49
CA ARG A 43 -0.56 -11.94 -16.23
C ARG A 43 -1.89 -12.45 -15.66
N SER A 44 -1.94 -13.69 -15.19
CA SER A 44 -3.11 -14.25 -14.52
C SER A 44 -3.08 -14.04 -13.00
N GLY A 45 -4.26 -13.98 -12.39
CA GLY A 45 -4.39 -13.76 -10.94
C GLY A 45 -4.60 -12.29 -10.57
N PHE A 46 -4.30 -11.95 -9.33
CA PHE A 46 -4.56 -10.62 -8.79
C PHE A 46 -3.37 -9.68 -8.99
N HIS A 47 -3.70 -8.40 -9.17
CA HIS A 47 -2.71 -7.33 -9.29
C HIS A 47 -1.85 -7.24 -8.01
N PRO A 48 -0.53 -7.07 -8.14
CA PRO A 48 0.36 -6.84 -7.02
C PRO A 48 -0.06 -5.58 -6.26
N VAL A 49 0.08 -5.64 -4.93
CA VAL A 49 -0.24 -4.52 -4.04
C VAL A 49 0.96 -4.21 -3.16
N GLU A 50 1.30 -2.94 -3.05
CA GLU A 50 2.24 -2.44 -2.04
C GLU A 50 1.51 -1.57 -1.02
N ILE A 51 1.74 -1.84 0.26
CA ILE A 51 1.22 -1.04 1.36
C ILE A 51 2.40 -0.55 2.21
N GLN A 52 2.60 0.75 2.23
CA GLN A 52 3.60 1.34 3.12
C GLN A 52 3.00 1.64 4.48
N LEU A 53 3.74 1.29 5.52
CA LEU A 53 3.36 1.49 6.92
C LEU A 53 4.39 2.35 7.65
N ASN A 54 3.92 3.19 8.56
CA ASN A 54 4.73 3.92 9.53
C ASN A 54 4.50 3.37 10.93
N ARG A 55 5.59 3.18 11.66
CA ARG A 55 5.53 2.82 13.07
C ARG A 55 5.10 4.03 13.87
N SER A 56 4.07 3.87 14.70
CA SER A 56 3.71 4.86 15.71
C SER A 56 4.77 4.87 16.80
N THR A 57 5.34 6.03 17.07
CA THR A 57 6.34 6.24 18.14
C THR A 57 5.71 6.66 19.47
N ASN A 58 4.38 6.82 19.51
CA ASN A 58 3.69 7.59 20.56
C ASN A 58 2.88 6.72 21.54
N GLN A 59 3.01 5.39 21.54
CA GLN A 59 2.32 4.53 22.50
C GLN A 59 3.29 3.63 23.25
N SER A 60 3.17 3.69 24.59
CA SER A 60 3.82 2.77 25.52
C SER A 60 3.33 1.34 25.27
N ASP A 61 4.30 0.44 25.21
CA ASP A 61 4.24 -1.03 25.24
C ASP A 61 3.64 -1.80 24.04
N ASN A 62 2.88 -1.17 23.13
CA ASN A 62 2.43 -1.85 21.90
C ASN A 62 2.84 -1.10 20.63
N THR A 63 3.62 -1.79 19.79
CA THR A 63 3.98 -1.28 18.46
C THR A 63 2.74 -1.29 17.57
N HIS A 64 2.32 -0.10 17.13
CA HIS A 64 1.22 0.03 16.18
C HIS A 64 1.71 0.63 14.86
N TRP A 65 1.29 0.03 13.75
CA TRP A 65 1.61 0.48 12.40
C TRP A 65 0.41 1.16 11.75
N SER A 66 0.64 2.37 11.21
CA SER A 66 -0.36 3.15 10.49
C SER A 66 -0.07 3.14 8.99
N ILE A 67 -1.11 3.02 8.18
CA ILE A 67 -1.01 2.99 6.72
C ILE A 67 -0.63 4.38 6.19
N VAL A 68 0.43 4.43 5.38
CA VAL A 68 0.90 5.63 4.67
C VAL A 68 0.24 5.73 3.31
N PHE A 69 0.33 4.66 2.52
CA PHE A 69 -0.32 4.54 1.23
C PHE A 69 -0.67 3.08 0.93
N VAL A 70 -1.60 2.91 -0.01
CA VAL A 70 -1.89 1.63 -0.67
C VAL A 70 -1.80 1.86 -2.17
N THR A 71 -1.05 1.02 -2.88
CA THR A 71 -0.94 1.10 -4.34
C THR A 71 -1.02 -0.27 -4.98
N SER A 72 -1.74 -0.38 -6.10
CA SER A 72 -1.73 -1.55 -6.97
C SER A 72 -0.95 -1.28 -8.23
N PHE A 73 -0.43 -2.35 -8.82
CA PHE A 73 0.32 -2.31 -10.06
C PHE A 73 -0.32 -3.21 -11.10
N ALA A 74 -0.28 -2.77 -12.36
CA ALA A 74 -0.74 -3.56 -13.48
C ALA A 74 0.20 -3.45 -14.68
N TYR A 75 0.09 -4.39 -15.61
CA TYR A 75 0.60 -4.18 -16.97
C TYR A 75 -0.43 -3.33 -17.74
N PRO A 76 -0.07 -2.14 -18.24
CA PRO A 76 -1.00 -1.25 -18.94
C PRO A 76 -1.67 -1.89 -20.16
N ASP A 77 -0.92 -2.71 -20.89
CA ASP A 77 -1.37 -3.44 -22.07
C ASP A 77 -0.57 -4.74 -22.25
N GLU A 78 -1.01 -5.59 -23.18
CA GLU A 78 -0.40 -6.90 -23.49
C GLU A 78 1.08 -6.83 -23.93
N GLN A 79 1.54 -5.68 -24.43
CA GLN A 79 2.89 -5.49 -24.96
C GLN A 79 3.86 -4.97 -23.90
N THR A 80 3.35 -4.33 -22.85
CA THR A 80 4.18 -3.72 -21.82
C THR A 80 4.81 -4.78 -20.92
N GLU A 81 6.13 -4.81 -20.83
CA GLU A 81 6.90 -5.77 -20.01
C GLU A 81 7.09 -5.35 -18.55
N LYS A 82 6.74 -4.10 -18.23
CA LYS A 82 6.94 -3.52 -16.89
C LYS A 82 5.61 -3.26 -16.21
N LEU A 83 5.59 -3.46 -14.90
CA LEU A 83 4.49 -3.04 -14.07
C LEU A 83 4.51 -1.52 -13.90
N GLU A 84 3.34 -0.93 -14.03
CA GLU A 84 3.11 0.49 -13.77
C GLU A 84 2.06 0.64 -12.66
N VAL A 85 2.00 1.83 -12.07
CA VAL A 85 1.02 2.16 -11.04
C VAL A 85 -0.37 2.17 -11.66
N GLU A 86 -1.27 1.35 -11.12
CA GLU A 86 -2.68 1.32 -11.52
C GLU A 86 -3.50 2.26 -10.64
N LEU A 87 -3.42 2.07 -9.32
CA LEU A 87 -4.08 2.90 -8.31
C LEU A 87 -3.08 3.27 -7.23
N TYR A 88 -3.12 4.50 -6.74
CA TYR A 88 -2.29 4.98 -5.64
C TYR A 88 -3.11 5.84 -4.67
N PHE A 89 -3.39 5.31 -3.49
CA PHE A 89 -4.10 6.01 -2.41
C PHE A 89 -3.09 6.47 -1.35
N ASN A 90 -2.76 7.76 -1.30
CA ASN A 90 -1.81 8.33 -0.33
C ASN A 90 -2.52 8.96 0.87
N PHE A 91 -2.69 8.20 1.95
CA PHE A 91 -3.36 8.65 3.18
C PHE A 91 -2.57 9.71 3.93
N LEU A 92 -1.24 9.59 3.96
CA LEU A 92 -0.38 10.56 4.66
C LEU A 92 -0.40 11.94 4.01
N ARG A 93 -0.54 12.00 2.68
CA ARG A 93 -0.48 13.23 1.90
C ARG A 93 -1.83 13.68 1.33
N GLY A 94 -2.89 12.91 1.54
CA GLY A 94 -4.26 13.26 1.17
C GLY A 94 -4.51 13.32 -0.34
N TRP A 95 -3.78 12.56 -1.15
CA TRP A 95 -3.97 12.54 -2.60
C TRP A 95 -4.12 11.12 -3.16
N PHE A 96 -4.80 11.04 -4.29
CA PHE A 96 -4.96 9.83 -5.10
C PHE A 96 -4.34 10.04 -6.47
N TYR A 97 -3.83 8.97 -7.08
CA TYR A 97 -3.34 8.96 -8.46
C TYR A 97 -3.77 7.68 -9.17
N GLN A 98 -4.16 7.82 -10.43
CA GLN A 98 -4.22 6.75 -11.42
C GLN A 98 -3.84 7.37 -12.78
N PRO A 99 -3.30 6.59 -13.74
CA PRO A 99 -2.79 7.12 -15.01
C PRO A 99 -3.79 8.00 -15.77
N ASP A 100 -5.05 7.59 -15.86
CA ASP A 100 -6.05 8.24 -16.72
C ASP A 100 -6.59 9.58 -16.19
N ILE A 101 -6.57 9.81 -14.88
CA ILE A 101 -7.09 11.06 -14.27
C ILE A 101 -5.99 11.93 -13.65
N GLU A 102 -4.75 11.42 -13.65
CA GLU A 102 -3.61 11.96 -12.92
C GLU A 102 -3.89 12.09 -11.41
N ARG A 103 -3.23 13.04 -10.74
CA ARG A 103 -3.32 13.23 -9.29
C ARG A 103 -4.51 14.10 -8.92
N CYS A 104 -5.34 13.63 -7.99
CA CYS A 104 -6.42 14.42 -7.41
C CYS A 104 -6.51 14.27 -5.88
N ASP A 105 -7.48 14.96 -5.28
CA ASP A 105 -7.72 14.92 -3.83
C ASP A 105 -8.30 13.56 -3.42
N LEU A 106 -7.72 12.94 -2.38
CA LEU A 106 -8.12 11.61 -1.90
C LEU A 106 -9.57 11.59 -1.38
N HIS A 107 -10.03 12.70 -0.82
CA HIS A 107 -11.30 12.82 -0.10
C HIS A 107 -12.48 13.20 -0.99
N GLN A 108 -12.29 13.19 -2.31
CA GLN A 108 -13.41 13.28 -3.24
C GLN A 108 -14.37 12.09 -3.04
N PRO A 109 -15.69 12.29 -3.12
CA PRO A 109 -16.67 11.20 -2.94
C PRO A 109 -16.43 10.01 -3.87
N GLN A 110 -16.04 10.27 -5.12
CA GLN A 110 -15.73 9.24 -6.13
C GLN A 110 -14.52 8.41 -5.73
N VAL A 111 -13.42 9.05 -5.30
CA VAL A 111 -12.21 8.38 -4.83
C VAL A 111 -12.48 7.60 -3.54
N THR A 112 -13.31 8.15 -2.65
CA THR A 112 -13.74 7.44 -1.42
C THR A 112 -14.50 6.16 -1.76
N SER A 113 -15.44 6.23 -2.71
CA SER A 113 -16.24 5.09 -3.14
C SER A 113 -15.38 4.04 -3.86
N LEU A 114 -14.42 4.50 -4.67
CA LEU A 114 -13.43 3.65 -5.31
C LEU A 114 -12.58 2.91 -4.29
N TYR A 115 -11.98 3.64 -3.33
CA TYR A 115 -11.15 3.04 -2.29
C TYR A 115 -11.92 2.00 -1.47
N GLN A 116 -13.15 2.29 -1.05
CA GLN A 116 -13.97 1.34 -0.30
C GLN A 116 -14.27 0.05 -1.08
N SER A 117 -14.48 0.16 -2.39
CA SER A 117 -14.74 -0.99 -3.27
C SER A 117 -13.47 -1.82 -3.51
N TYR A 118 -12.36 -1.12 -3.76
CA TYR A 118 -11.03 -1.69 -3.90
C TYR A 118 -10.61 -2.44 -2.63
N GLU A 119 -10.67 -1.78 -1.46
CA GLU A 119 -10.25 -2.35 -0.18
C GLU A 119 -11.08 -3.57 0.20
N ARG A 120 -12.40 -3.55 -0.03
CA ARG A 120 -13.26 -4.72 0.21
C ARG A 120 -12.85 -5.92 -0.64
N SER A 121 -12.49 -5.67 -1.90
CA SER A 121 -12.04 -6.72 -2.82
C SER A 121 -10.68 -7.27 -2.40
N PHE A 122 -9.75 -6.38 -2.05
CA PHE A 122 -8.43 -6.75 -1.53
C PHE A 122 -8.49 -7.56 -0.23
N LEU A 123 -9.33 -7.14 0.74
CA LEU A 123 -9.55 -7.90 1.97
C LEU A 123 -10.09 -9.31 1.71
N LYS A 124 -11.00 -9.45 0.74
CA LYS A 124 -11.52 -10.76 0.33
C LYS A 124 -10.41 -11.64 -0.26
N GLN A 125 -9.54 -11.08 -1.09
CA GLN A 125 -8.39 -11.79 -1.66
C GLN A 125 -7.41 -12.25 -0.57
N ILE A 126 -7.15 -11.40 0.43
CA ILE A 126 -6.34 -11.77 1.62
C ILE A 126 -6.98 -12.95 2.35
N GLN A 127 -8.28 -12.89 2.64
CA GLN A 127 -8.99 -13.94 3.37
C GLN A 127 -9.00 -15.28 2.63
N GLN A 128 -8.97 -15.24 1.30
CA GLN A 128 -8.90 -16.43 0.45
C GLN A 128 -7.49 -17.02 0.34
N GLY A 129 -6.47 -16.36 0.90
CA GLY A 129 -5.08 -16.80 0.77
C GLY A 129 -4.55 -16.66 -0.65
N SER A 130 -5.08 -15.73 -1.43
CA SER A 130 -4.80 -15.61 -2.87
C SER A 130 -3.40 -15.10 -3.21
N PHE A 131 -2.65 -14.58 -2.24
CA PHE A 131 -1.29 -14.06 -2.43
C PHE A 131 -0.27 -15.11 -1.99
N ASP A 132 0.53 -15.60 -2.94
CA ASP A 132 1.59 -16.59 -2.71
C ASP A 132 2.93 -15.96 -2.30
N GLY A 133 3.07 -14.64 -2.45
CA GLY A 133 4.23 -13.87 -2.03
C GLY A 133 3.84 -12.69 -1.15
N ILE A 134 4.11 -12.77 0.15
CA ILE A 134 3.98 -11.64 1.08
C ILE A 134 5.36 -11.35 1.66
N GLN A 135 5.88 -10.14 1.44
CA GLN A 135 7.21 -9.74 1.88
C GLN A 135 7.20 -8.35 2.50
N ALA A 136 7.98 -8.17 3.56
CA ALA A 136 8.28 -6.85 4.12
C ALA A 136 9.66 -6.38 3.67
N THR A 137 9.73 -5.12 3.23
CA THR A 137 10.99 -4.44 2.93
C THR A 137 11.12 -3.19 3.79
N LEU A 138 12.33 -2.94 4.32
CA LEU A 138 12.63 -1.67 4.96
C LEU A 138 12.59 -0.55 3.93
N VAL A 139 11.94 0.56 4.27
CA VAL A 139 11.99 1.75 3.42
C VAL A 139 13.14 2.60 3.95
N ASN A 140 14.20 2.71 3.15
CA ASN A 140 15.26 3.68 3.44
C ASN A 140 14.63 5.07 3.45
N VAL A 141 14.67 5.74 4.61
CA VAL A 141 14.36 7.16 4.67
C VAL A 141 15.51 7.85 3.96
N ASP A 142 15.27 8.41 2.78
CA ASP A 142 16.22 9.30 2.12
C ASP A 142 16.68 10.33 3.15
N THR A 143 18.00 10.33 3.39
CA THR A 143 18.63 11.46 4.07
C THR A 143 18.36 12.67 3.20
N PRO A 144 17.81 13.80 3.71
CA PRO A 144 17.54 14.95 2.88
C PRO A 144 18.83 15.37 2.19
N THR A 145 18.86 15.26 0.86
CA THR A 145 19.96 15.71 0.02
C THR A 145 20.20 17.18 0.35
N LYS A 146 21.33 17.48 0.99
CA LYS A 146 21.87 18.84 1.04
C LYS A 146 22.16 19.29 -0.38
N SER A 147 21.17 19.88 -1.05
CA SER A 147 21.35 20.63 -2.29
C SER A 147 20.20 21.60 -2.47
N SER A 148 20.20 22.62 -1.62
CA SER A 148 19.75 23.95 -2.01
C SER A 148 20.42 24.97 -1.08
N ILE A 149 21.72 25.16 -1.29
CA ILE A 149 22.41 26.40 -0.97
C ILE A 149 23.35 26.65 -2.14
N ALA A 150 22.84 27.35 -3.15
CA ALA A 150 23.57 28.19 -4.07
C ALA A 150 22.58 29.24 -4.59
#